data_AF-A0A7W1IYZ0-F1
#
_entry.id   AF-A0A7W1IYZ0-F1
#
_cell.length_a   1.000
_cell.length_b   1.000
_cell.length_c   1.000
_cell.angle_alpha   90.00
_cell.angle_beta   90.00
_cell.angle_gamma   90.00
#
_symmetry.space_group_name_H-M   'P 1'
#
loop_
_entity.id
_entity.type
_entity.pdbx_description
1 polymer ?
#
loop_
_entity_poly.entity_id
_entity_poly.type
_entity_poly.pdbx_seq_one_letter_code
_entity_poly.pdbx_strand_id
1 'polypeptide(L)'
;MVLALSACGGGGSSPAPLTGWAAIRAAAVPQVALPAEFEDPEPQALAVDGWEDGIFISRDGLHLFAVYVPADLLSFTLAGADQNLAASYFRGPTFGMDLTTNPVGTTNWIHGNIIHASRANTSARFTQWHLAPMARHTWSEGAPVAQGPSGGTWDLFVHTTNEHPTDYKAHIALAHGAALDPAVVGTLLPAPVTTNNTEDNPHIERLDANNLVLFFDSGDRPGATGGLDLWYTTSPDNGTTWATPLPVTSLNTALDEHQPHLWRDFDDTWWLYFTATNTADSKLGIFRCQQTSAGDWNAWGTPVLVLGAGNTAGVGEPTLTTAGDLSFVVVYEDTVNGTPTNRFDADPWFMPRRPSAVTRSVAPIVHQLASAHPVHR
;
A
#
# COMPACT_ATOMS: atom_id res chain seq x y z
N MET A 1 46.07 -3.71 -45.68
CA MET A 1 44.72 -3.54 -46.24
C MET A 1 43.75 -3.53 -45.06
N VAL A 2 43.78 -2.52 -44.18
CA VAL A 2 43.14 -1.20 -44.28
C VAL A 2 41.77 -1.26 -44.95
N LEU A 3 40.73 -1.24 -44.12
CA LEU A 3 39.63 -0.29 -44.26
C LEU A 3 39.05 -0.01 -42.87
N ALA A 4 39.43 1.15 -42.35
CA ALA A 4 38.75 1.81 -41.26
C ALA A 4 37.46 2.45 -41.79
N LEU A 5 36.38 2.31 -41.04
CA LEU A 5 35.29 3.26 -41.05
C LEU A 5 35.25 3.88 -39.66
N SER A 6 35.73 5.11 -39.60
CA SER A 6 35.46 6.06 -38.51
C SER A 6 33.96 6.24 -38.35
N ALA A 7 33.46 6.06 -37.14
CA ALA A 7 32.35 6.85 -36.63
C ALA A 7 32.95 7.85 -35.63
N CYS A 8 32.94 9.12 -36.02
CA CYS A 8 33.27 10.24 -35.16
C CYS A 8 32.15 10.45 -34.13
N GLY A 9 32.55 10.79 -32.89
CA GLY A 9 31.88 11.80 -32.09
C GLY A 9 30.51 11.46 -31.50
N GLY A 10 30.51 10.87 -30.31
CA GLY A 10 29.44 11.03 -29.32
C GLY A 10 30.07 10.78 -27.96
N GLY A 11 30.35 11.84 -27.21
CA GLY A 11 30.88 11.73 -25.85
C GLY A 11 29.88 10.99 -24.98
N GLY A 12 30.08 9.69 -24.82
CA GLY A 12 29.39 8.90 -23.81
C GLY A 12 29.96 9.31 -22.46
N SER A 13 29.48 10.42 -21.90
CA SER A 13 29.65 10.66 -20.48
C SER A 13 29.04 9.47 -19.76
N SER A 14 29.85 8.71 -19.00
CA SER A 14 29.30 7.84 -17.98
C SER A 14 28.28 8.65 -17.19
N PRO A 15 27.05 8.14 -16.94
CA PRO A 15 26.08 8.87 -16.17
C PRO A 15 26.73 9.31 -14.85
N ALA A 16 26.46 10.55 -14.44
CA ALA A 16 26.96 11.05 -13.17
C ALA A 16 26.54 10.08 -12.05
N PRO A 17 27.38 9.87 -11.01
CA PRO A 17 26.99 9.07 -9.87
C PRO A 17 25.67 9.58 -9.28
N LEU A 18 24.76 8.66 -8.93
CA LEU A 18 23.55 9.02 -8.20
C LEU A 18 23.95 9.65 -6.85
N THR A 19 23.20 10.64 -6.39
CA THR A 19 23.38 11.30 -5.10
C THR A 19 22.03 11.48 -4.39
N GLY A 20 22.06 11.72 -3.08
CA GLY A 20 20.84 11.94 -2.28
C GLY A 20 19.86 10.78 -2.36
N TRP A 21 18.56 11.10 -2.44
CA TRP A 21 17.48 10.11 -2.50
C TRP A 21 17.59 9.14 -3.68
N ALA A 22 18.06 9.59 -4.84
CA ALA A 22 18.25 8.69 -5.99
C ALA A 22 19.30 7.59 -5.70
N ALA A 23 20.36 7.92 -4.95
CA ALA A 23 21.37 6.93 -4.53
C ALA A 23 20.83 5.98 -3.47
N ILE A 24 20.06 6.50 -2.50
CA ILE A 24 19.45 5.69 -1.44
C ILE A 24 18.46 4.68 -2.02
N ARG A 25 17.55 5.13 -2.90
CA ARG A 25 16.56 4.28 -3.58
C ARG A 25 17.24 3.20 -4.42
N ALA A 26 18.29 3.55 -5.17
CA ALA A 26 19.05 2.59 -5.98
C ALA A 26 19.86 1.57 -5.15
N ALA A 27 20.19 1.89 -3.89
CA ALA A 27 20.92 1.02 -2.97
C ALA A 27 19.99 0.18 -2.07
N ALA A 28 18.68 0.38 -2.13
CA ALA A 28 17.72 -0.33 -1.30
C ALA A 28 17.59 -1.79 -1.74
N VAL A 29 17.64 -2.69 -0.76
CA VAL A 29 17.57 -4.14 -0.93
C VAL A 29 16.68 -4.73 0.17
N PRO A 30 15.35 -4.75 -0.05
CA PRO A 30 14.45 -5.58 0.73
C PRO A 30 14.86 -7.05 0.64
N GLN A 31 14.63 -7.82 1.70
CA GLN A 31 15.05 -9.21 1.81
C GLN A 31 13.89 -10.18 1.56
N VAL A 32 13.89 -10.84 0.40
CA VAL A 32 12.89 -11.88 0.08
C VAL A 32 13.08 -13.10 0.97
N ALA A 33 12.08 -13.41 1.80
CA ALA A 33 12.10 -14.56 2.70
C ALA A 33 11.58 -15.84 2.02
N LEU A 34 10.79 -15.70 0.95
CA LEU A 34 10.20 -16.82 0.17
C LEU A 34 10.67 -16.81 -1.31
N PRO A 35 11.99 -16.97 -1.59
CA PRO A 35 12.53 -16.86 -2.95
C PRO A 35 12.06 -17.95 -3.93
N ALA A 36 11.49 -19.04 -3.41
CA ALA A 36 10.86 -20.08 -4.22
C ALA A 36 9.48 -19.66 -4.78
N GLU A 37 8.84 -18.67 -4.16
CA GLU A 37 7.49 -18.20 -4.51
C GLU A 37 7.48 -16.81 -5.13
N PHE A 38 8.48 -15.98 -4.86
CA PHE A 38 8.56 -14.61 -5.35
C PHE A 38 9.87 -14.37 -6.11
N GLU A 39 9.79 -13.48 -7.09
CA GLU A 39 10.96 -12.93 -7.77
C GLU A 39 11.62 -11.83 -6.92
N ASP A 40 12.67 -11.22 -7.45
CA ASP A 40 13.31 -10.08 -6.78
C ASP A 40 12.38 -8.85 -6.85
N PRO A 41 12.29 -8.05 -5.77
CA PRO A 41 11.47 -6.85 -5.74
C PRO A 41 12.08 -5.75 -6.61
N GLU A 42 11.23 -4.99 -7.30
CA GLU A 42 11.62 -3.81 -8.09
C GLU A 42 10.84 -2.56 -7.66
N PRO A 43 11.48 -1.36 -7.67
CA PRO A 43 10.76 -0.11 -7.44
C PRO A 43 9.80 0.18 -8.60
N GLN A 44 8.63 0.73 -8.28
CA GLN A 44 7.73 1.19 -9.33
C GLN A 44 8.22 2.50 -9.96
N ALA A 45 7.98 2.68 -11.26
CA ALA A 45 8.41 3.85 -12.02
C ALA A 45 7.50 5.09 -11.78
N LEU A 46 7.09 5.26 -10.53
CA LEU A 46 6.19 6.28 -10.01
C LEU A 46 6.79 7.07 -8.85
N ALA A 47 7.86 6.53 -8.24
CA ALA A 47 8.63 7.10 -7.16
C ALA A 47 8.88 8.60 -7.35
N VAL A 48 8.38 9.42 -6.43
CA VAL A 48 8.68 10.85 -6.30
C VAL A 48 9.21 11.13 -4.89
N ASP A 49 9.85 12.29 -4.69
CA ASP A 49 10.10 12.76 -3.32
C ASP A 49 8.75 12.99 -2.63
N GLY A 50 8.57 12.53 -1.40
CA GLY A 50 7.31 12.69 -0.69
C GLY A 50 7.09 11.58 0.32
N TRP A 51 5.84 11.12 0.43
CA TRP A 51 5.47 9.96 1.23
C TRP A 51 4.32 9.24 0.54
N GLU A 52 4.64 8.23 -0.27
CA GLU A 52 3.69 7.28 -0.84
C GLU A 52 3.47 6.11 0.13
N ASP A 53 2.26 6.02 0.67
CA ASP A 53 1.83 5.02 1.66
C ASP A 53 0.38 4.57 1.36
N GLY A 54 -0.26 3.81 2.25
CA GLY A 54 -1.56 3.19 2.04
C GLY A 54 -1.74 2.54 0.66
N ILE A 55 -0.75 1.82 0.15
CA ILE A 55 -0.74 1.38 -1.25
C ILE A 55 -1.78 0.29 -1.53
N PHE A 56 -2.44 0.36 -2.68
CA PHE A 56 -3.33 -0.70 -3.17
C PHE A 56 -3.19 -0.94 -4.66
N ILE A 57 -2.83 -2.17 -5.02
CA ILE A 57 -2.96 -2.68 -6.38
C ILE A 57 -4.26 -3.46 -6.56
N SER A 58 -5.02 -3.08 -7.58
CA SER A 58 -6.24 -3.78 -8.00
C SER A 58 -5.98 -5.23 -8.40
N ARG A 59 -7.02 -6.08 -8.27
CA ARG A 59 -6.95 -7.51 -8.59
C ARG A 59 -6.55 -7.83 -10.03
N ASP A 60 -6.92 -6.99 -11.00
CA ASP A 60 -6.48 -7.15 -12.39
C ASP A 60 -5.07 -6.58 -12.66
N GLY A 61 -4.49 -5.92 -11.66
CA GLY A 61 -3.18 -5.30 -11.72
C GLY A 61 -3.14 -4.03 -12.56
N LEU A 62 -4.27 -3.42 -12.93
CA LEU A 62 -4.31 -2.29 -13.88
C LEU A 62 -4.41 -0.91 -13.21
N HIS A 63 -4.81 -0.89 -11.95
CA HIS A 63 -4.94 0.32 -11.13
C HIS A 63 -4.09 0.21 -9.87
N LEU A 64 -3.38 1.29 -9.55
CA LEU A 64 -2.60 1.47 -8.34
C LEU A 64 -3.05 2.75 -7.64
N PHE A 65 -3.19 2.68 -6.33
CA PHE A 65 -3.54 3.80 -5.47
C PHE A 65 -2.55 3.91 -4.33
N ALA A 66 -2.40 5.11 -3.77
CA ALA A 66 -1.67 5.39 -2.55
C ALA A 66 -2.28 6.60 -1.86
N VAL A 67 -2.13 6.72 -0.54
CA VAL A 67 -2.10 8.05 0.08
C VAL A 67 -0.78 8.69 -0.25
N TYR A 68 -0.81 10.00 -0.52
CA TYR A 68 0.39 10.77 -0.71
C TYR A 68 0.40 12.01 0.16
N VAL A 69 1.54 12.25 0.80
CA VAL A 69 1.84 13.47 1.52
C VAL A 69 3.12 14.09 0.93
N PRO A 70 3.10 15.36 0.49
CA PRO A 70 4.27 16.05 -0.05
C PRO A 70 5.22 16.49 1.07
N ALA A 71 5.70 15.54 1.87
CA ALA A 71 6.59 15.79 2.99
C ALA A 71 7.35 14.53 3.43
N ASP A 72 8.38 14.73 4.24
CA ASP A 72 8.86 13.68 5.15
C ASP A 72 7.83 13.45 6.28
N LEU A 73 6.82 12.62 6.01
CA LEU A 73 5.73 12.37 6.94
C LEU A 73 6.21 11.66 8.22
N LEU A 74 7.13 10.71 8.11
CA LEU A 74 7.60 9.96 9.27
C LEU A 74 8.42 10.84 10.22
N SER A 75 9.34 11.67 9.71
CA SER A 75 10.06 12.63 10.58
C SER A 75 9.10 13.64 11.21
N PHE A 76 8.10 14.12 10.47
CA PHE A 76 7.09 15.04 10.98
C PHE A 76 6.29 14.42 12.14
N THR A 77 5.81 13.18 11.96
CA THR A 77 5.07 12.43 12.97
C THR A 77 5.92 12.14 14.20
N LEU A 78 7.16 11.69 14.02
CA LEU A 78 8.10 11.43 15.12
C LEU A 78 8.48 12.71 15.91
N ALA A 79 8.43 13.87 15.27
CA ALA A 79 8.61 15.17 15.91
C ALA A 79 7.34 15.70 16.61
N GLY A 80 6.25 14.93 16.62
CA GLY A 80 4.99 15.27 17.30
C GLY A 80 3.93 15.94 16.42
N ALA A 81 4.13 15.96 15.10
CA ALA A 81 3.16 16.45 14.12
C ALA A 81 2.67 17.91 14.35
N ASP A 82 3.57 18.81 14.81
CA ASP A 82 3.23 20.23 14.99
C ASP A 82 3.06 20.95 13.64
N GLN A 83 1.81 21.22 13.29
CA GLN A 83 1.41 21.93 12.07
C GLN A 83 2.07 23.31 11.87
N ASN A 84 2.58 23.95 12.92
CA ASN A 84 3.35 25.19 12.79
C ASN A 84 4.74 24.98 12.19
N LEU A 85 5.29 23.77 12.32
CA LEU A 85 6.61 23.39 11.81
C LEU A 85 6.53 22.62 10.48
N ALA A 86 5.32 22.31 9.98
CA ALA A 86 5.13 21.44 8.82
C ALA A 86 5.86 21.91 7.55
N ALA A 87 6.02 23.23 7.33
CA ALA A 87 6.77 23.76 6.18
C ALA A 87 8.22 23.25 6.08
N SER A 88 8.85 22.90 7.20
CA SER A 88 10.23 22.39 7.18
C SER A 88 10.35 20.96 6.65
N TYR A 89 9.23 20.23 6.59
CA TYR A 89 9.16 18.84 6.14
C TYR A 89 8.67 18.71 4.70
N PHE A 90 8.09 19.78 4.11
CA PHE A 90 7.54 19.74 2.76
C PHE A 90 8.61 19.48 1.70
N ARG A 91 8.30 18.57 0.77
CA ARG A 91 9.10 18.24 -0.40
C ARG A 91 8.23 17.53 -1.44
N GLY A 92 8.78 17.31 -2.63
CA GLY A 92 8.03 16.63 -3.68
C GLY A 92 7.02 17.50 -4.42
N PRO A 93 6.39 16.94 -5.47
CA PRO A 93 5.27 17.59 -6.14
C PRO A 93 4.04 17.63 -5.24
N THR A 94 3.16 18.62 -5.41
CA THR A 94 1.89 18.67 -4.67
C THR A 94 0.75 17.94 -5.38
N PHE A 95 0.93 17.57 -6.66
CA PHE A 95 -0.14 17.05 -7.54
C PHE A 95 -1.41 17.91 -7.61
N GLY A 96 -1.34 19.18 -7.18
CA GLY A 96 -2.50 20.08 -7.11
C GLY A 96 -3.27 20.05 -5.79
N MET A 97 -2.77 19.37 -4.75
CA MET A 97 -3.35 19.39 -3.40
C MET A 97 -3.39 20.82 -2.82
N ASP A 98 -4.45 21.12 -2.06
CA ASP A 98 -4.62 22.41 -1.37
C ASP A 98 -3.93 22.40 -0.01
N LEU A 99 -2.63 22.67 0.03
CA LEU A 99 -1.85 22.79 1.28
C LEU A 99 -1.95 24.18 1.92
N THR A 100 -2.89 25.02 1.47
CA THR A 100 -3.02 26.42 1.91
C THR A 100 -4.19 26.63 2.84
N THR A 101 -5.31 25.94 2.59
CA THR A 101 -6.48 26.01 3.47
C THR A 101 -6.14 25.42 4.83
N ASN A 102 -6.38 26.21 5.87
CA ASN A 102 -6.03 25.85 7.23
C ASN A 102 -7.28 25.90 8.14
N PRO A 103 -7.72 24.77 8.70
CA PRO A 103 -8.93 24.73 9.52
C PRO A 103 -8.73 25.27 10.95
N VAL A 104 -7.49 25.40 11.43
CA VAL A 104 -7.17 25.68 12.85
C VAL A 104 -6.21 26.85 13.07
N GLY A 105 -5.95 27.66 12.03
CA GLY A 105 -5.15 28.89 12.12
C GLY A 105 -3.66 28.68 12.41
N THR A 106 -3.13 27.48 12.16
CA THR A 106 -1.67 27.21 12.20
C THR A 106 -0.95 27.87 11.04
N THR A 107 0.39 27.82 11.02
CA THR A 107 1.16 28.43 9.91
C THR A 107 1.01 27.63 8.61
N ASN A 108 0.97 26.30 8.69
CA ASN A 108 0.77 25.39 7.56
C ASN A 108 -0.22 24.30 7.95
N TRP A 109 -0.71 23.57 6.96
CA TRP A 109 -1.59 22.42 7.16
C TRP A 109 -1.14 21.24 6.29
N ILE A 110 -0.58 20.21 6.92
CA ILE A 110 -0.22 18.96 6.26
C ILE A 110 -1.35 17.94 6.40
N HIS A 111 -1.74 17.37 5.26
CA HIS A 111 -2.71 16.28 5.12
C HIS A 111 -2.30 15.45 3.90
N GLY A 112 -2.83 14.24 3.80
CA GLY A 112 -2.62 13.35 2.65
C GLY A 112 -3.86 13.21 1.81
N ASN A 113 -3.72 13.04 0.50
CA ASN A 113 -4.85 12.68 -0.35
C ASN A 113 -4.50 11.44 -1.16
N ILE A 114 -5.54 10.77 -1.65
CA ILE A 114 -5.39 9.61 -2.52
C ILE A 114 -4.86 10.09 -3.88
N ILE A 115 -3.76 9.48 -4.32
CA ILE A 115 -3.27 9.54 -5.69
C ILE A 115 -3.47 8.19 -6.36
N HIS A 116 -3.62 8.19 -7.68
CA HIS A 116 -3.86 6.99 -8.47
C HIS A 116 -3.06 6.98 -9.76
N ALA A 117 -2.77 5.78 -10.24
CA ALA A 117 -2.15 5.53 -11.53
C ALA A 117 -2.87 4.35 -12.20
N SER A 118 -2.90 4.37 -13.53
CA SER A 118 -3.45 3.26 -14.31
C SER A 118 -2.51 2.87 -15.46
N ARG A 119 -2.64 1.63 -15.92
CA ARG A 119 -1.91 1.10 -17.06
C ARG A 119 -2.81 0.27 -17.97
N ALA A 120 -2.49 0.23 -19.26
CA ALA A 120 -3.33 -0.43 -20.26
C ALA A 120 -3.31 -1.98 -20.17
N ASN A 121 -2.24 -2.56 -19.62
CA ASN A 121 -2.10 -4.00 -19.41
C ASN A 121 -0.98 -4.28 -18.37
N THR A 122 -0.92 -5.51 -17.87
CA THR A 122 0.02 -5.93 -16.82
C THR A 122 1.49 -5.95 -17.24
N SER A 123 1.81 -5.92 -18.54
CA SER A 123 3.18 -5.80 -19.04
C SER A 123 3.67 -4.34 -19.12
N ALA A 124 2.77 -3.36 -19.02
CA ALA A 124 3.14 -1.95 -18.97
C ALA A 124 3.56 -1.54 -17.56
N ARG A 125 4.42 -0.52 -17.44
CA ARG A 125 4.72 0.13 -16.16
C ARG A 125 3.65 1.18 -15.88
N PHE A 126 3.37 1.43 -14.60
CA PHE A 126 2.73 2.68 -14.21
C PHE A 126 3.76 3.82 -14.36
N THR A 127 3.33 4.97 -14.87
CA THR A 127 4.28 6.03 -15.29
C THR A 127 3.97 7.39 -14.71
N GLN A 128 2.77 7.61 -14.17
CA GLN A 128 2.38 8.90 -13.64
C GLN A 128 1.30 8.76 -12.56
N TRP A 129 1.47 9.53 -11.49
CA TRP A 129 0.46 9.76 -10.47
C TRP A 129 -0.49 10.89 -10.84
N HIS A 130 -1.75 10.73 -10.44
CA HIS A 130 -2.81 11.72 -10.55
C HIS A 130 -3.51 11.87 -9.20
N LEU A 131 -3.75 13.11 -8.76
CA LEU A 131 -4.58 13.37 -7.59
C LEU A 131 -6.02 12.90 -7.86
N ALA A 132 -6.57 12.08 -6.97
CA ALA A 132 -7.96 11.63 -7.08
C ALA A 132 -8.92 12.81 -6.86
N PRO A 133 -9.99 12.97 -7.66
CA PRO A 133 -10.95 14.06 -7.52
C PRO A 133 -11.69 14.09 -6.18
N MET A 134 -11.64 13.01 -5.39
CA MET A 134 -12.18 12.98 -4.03
C MET A 134 -11.38 13.80 -3.00
N ALA A 135 -10.18 14.26 -3.35
CA ALA A 135 -9.29 15.01 -2.46
C ALA A 135 -10.01 16.14 -1.71
N ARG A 136 -9.74 16.26 -0.41
CA ARG A 136 -10.23 17.33 0.46
C ARG A 136 -9.11 18.29 0.83
N HIS A 137 -9.49 19.52 1.14
CA HIS A 137 -8.55 20.61 1.39
C HIS A 137 -7.95 20.59 2.79
N THR A 138 -8.62 19.93 3.74
CA THR A 138 -8.25 19.98 5.16
C THR A 138 -8.25 18.63 5.84
N TRP A 139 -8.65 17.58 5.13
CA TRP A 139 -8.77 16.23 5.65
C TRP A 139 -7.80 15.32 4.91
N SER A 140 -7.37 14.29 5.61
CA SER A 140 -6.57 13.22 5.03
C SER A 140 -7.49 12.12 4.52
N GLU A 141 -7.27 11.70 3.28
CA GLU A 141 -7.84 10.47 2.72
C GLU A 141 -6.70 9.55 2.30
N GLY A 142 -6.82 8.26 2.63
CA GLY A 142 -5.76 7.31 2.38
C GLY A 142 -6.16 5.85 2.49
N ALA A 143 -5.15 4.97 2.34
CA ALA A 143 -5.31 3.52 2.35
C ALA A 143 -6.54 2.99 1.58
N PRO A 144 -6.74 3.40 0.32
CA PRO A 144 -7.90 2.96 -0.44
C PRO A 144 -7.79 1.49 -0.80
N VAL A 145 -8.90 0.75 -0.73
CA VAL A 145 -9.05 -0.60 -1.27
C VAL A 145 -10.28 -0.64 -2.14
N ALA A 146 -10.16 -1.22 -3.33
CA ALA A 146 -11.24 -1.26 -4.31
C ALA A 146 -11.49 -2.69 -4.82
N GLN A 147 -12.76 -3.09 -4.87
CA GLN A 147 -13.18 -4.40 -5.35
C GLN A 147 -13.86 -4.27 -6.72
N GLY A 148 -13.45 -5.15 -7.63
CA GLY A 148 -14.10 -5.42 -8.91
C GLY A 148 -14.36 -4.19 -9.79
N PRO A 149 -13.53 -3.92 -10.82
CA PRO A 149 -13.94 -3.00 -11.86
C PRO A 149 -15.01 -3.70 -12.73
N SER A 150 -16.28 -3.41 -12.47
CA SER A 150 -17.41 -3.91 -13.27
C SER A 150 -17.98 -2.76 -14.09
N GLY A 151 -17.81 -2.81 -15.41
CA GLY A 151 -18.40 -1.81 -16.31
C GLY A 151 -17.86 -0.39 -16.15
N GLY A 152 -16.60 -0.24 -15.69
CA GLY A 152 -15.96 1.07 -15.51
C GLY A 152 -16.19 1.72 -14.15
N THR A 153 -16.67 0.95 -13.16
CA THR A 153 -16.80 1.38 -11.77
C THR A 153 -16.30 0.30 -10.82
N TRP A 154 -15.82 0.70 -9.65
CA TRP A 154 -15.56 -0.18 -8.51
C TRP A 154 -16.89 -0.57 -7.85
N ASP A 155 -17.11 -1.87 -7.62
CA ASP A 155 -18.28 -2.34 -6.86
C ASP A 155 -18.23 -1.81 -5.41
N LEU A 156 -17.08 -1.96 -4.77
CA LEU A 156 -16.77 -1.41 -3.46
C LEU A 156 -15.51 -0.55 -3.57
N PHE A 157 -15.54 0.63 -2.98
CA PHE A 157 -14.37 1.46 -2.74
C PHE A 157 -14.38 1.86 -1.27
N VAL A 158 -13.44 1.32 -0.51
CA VAL A 158 -13.26 1.62 0.92
C VAL A 158 -11.97 2.40 1.10
N HIS A 159 -11.92 3.34 2.03
CA HIS A 159 -10.70 4.07 2.34
C HIS A 159 -10.75 4.63 3.77
N THR A 160 -9.59 5.05 4.26
CA THR A 160 -9.48 5.83 5.49
C THR A 160 -9.75 7.29 5.21
N THR A 161 -10.48 7.95 6.10
CA THR A 161 -10.59 9.41 6.16
C THR A 161 -10.59 9.89 7.60
N ASN A 162 -10.00 11.06 7.85
CA ASN A 162 -10.15 11.75 9.12
C ASN A 162 -11.17 12.89 9.08
N GLU A 163 -12.06 12.92 8.07
CA GLU A 163 -13.22 13.84 7.97
C GLU A 163 -14.27 13.53 9.06
N HIS A 164 -13.85 13.67 10.31
CA HIS A 164 -14.65 13.50 11.51
C HIS A 164 -14.33 14.66 12.48
N PRO A 165 -15.12 15.75 12.44
CA PRO A 165 -14.75 17.01 13.07
C PRO A 165 -14.61 16.98 14.59
N THR A 166 -15.06 15.90 15.26
CA THR A 166 -15.04 15.81 16.71
C THR A 166 -13.72 15.29 17.28
N ASP A 167 -12.96 14.48 16.54
CA ASP A 167 -11.74 13.86 17.05
C ASP A 167 -10.56 13.80 16.06
N TYR A 168 -10.76 14.10 14.76
CA TYR A 168 -9.72 14.03 13.72
C TYR A 168 -9.04 12.65 13.61
N LYS A 169 -9.68 11.60 14.15
CA LYS A 169 -9.17 10.24 14.03
C LYS A 169 -9.50 9.68 12.66
N ALA A 170 -8.69 8.73 12.24
CA ALA A 170 -8.95 7.97 11.03
C ALA A 170 -10.18 7.08 11.24
N HIS A 171 -11.08 7.09 10.27
CA HIS A 171 -12.27 6.24 10.18
C HIS A 171 -12.40 5.68 8.78
N ILE A 172 -13.23 4.65 8.65
CA ILE A 172 -13.42 3.95 7.39
C ILE A 172 -14.67 4.47 6.68
N ALA A 173 -14.52 4.89 5.44
CA ALA A 173 -15.62 5.25 4.55
C ALA A 173 -15.79 4.22 3.44
N LEU A 174 -17.04 3.97 3.04
CA LEU A 174 -17.40 3.05 1.96
C LEU A 174 -18.25 3.76 0.90
N ALA A 175 -17.89 3.55 -0.36
CA ALA A 175 -18.69 3.90 -1.53
C ALA A 175 -19.00 2.66 -2.36
N HIS A 176 -20.22 2.59 -2.89
CA HIS A 176 -20.62 1.59 -3.88
C HIS A 176 -20.62 2.21 -5.28
N GLY A 177 -20.19 1.46 -6.30
CA GLY A 177 -20.27 1.90 -7.69
C GLY A 177 -19.43 3.15 -7.99
N ALA A 178 -18.31 3.34 -7.28
CA ALA A 178 -17.45 4.50 -7.49
C ALA A 178 -16.79 4.45 -8.87
N ALA A 179 -16.57 5.60 -9.51
CA ALA A 179 -15.80 5.67 -10.75
C ALA A 179 -14.36 5.15 -10.53
N LEU A 180 -13.72 4.63 -11.60
CA LEU A 180 -12.33 4.13 -11.50
C LEU A 180 -11.35 5.20 -11.00
N ASP A 181 -11.61 6.45 -11.38
CA ASP A 181 -11.03 7.64 -10.77
C ASP A 181 -12.00 8.15 -9.68
N PRO A 182 -11.77 7.83 -8.40
CA PRO A 182 -12.75 8.02 -7.35
C PRO A 182 -12.94 9.51 -7.05
N ALA A 183 -14.15 10.00 -7.33
CA ALA A 183 -14.57 11.37 -7.02
C ALA A 183 -15.45 11.48 -5.77
N VAL A 184 -15.79 10.34 -5.16
CA VAL A 184 -16.68 10.25 -4.00
C VAL A 184 -15.92 9.70 -2.80
N VAL A 185 -16.09 10.35 -1.65
CA VAL A 185 -15.57 9.88 -0.35
C VAL A 185 -16.42 8.74 0.21
N GLY A 186 -17.66 8.56 -0.26
CA GLY A 186 -18.57 7.57 0.30
C GLY A 186 -19.17 8.04 1.62
N THR A 187 -19.59 7.08 2.44
CA THR A 187 -20.18 7.32 3.77
C THR A 187 -19.35 6.60 4.82
N LEU A 188 -19.08 7.25 5.96
CA LEU A 188 -18.48 6.59 7.11
C LEU A 188 -19.29 5.34 7.48
N LEU A 189 -18.61 4.23 7.76
CA LEU A 189 -19.29 3.02 8.19
C LEU A 189 -20.06 3.30 9.50
N PRO A 190 -21.26 2.76 9.68
CA PRO A 190 -22.02 3.01 10.90
C PRO A 190 -21.36 2.33 12.11
N ALA A 191 -21.75 2.76 13.31
CA ALA A 191 -21.51 1.97 14.51
C ALA A 191 -22.03 0.53 14.30
N PRO A 192 -21.32 -0.51 14.77
CA PRO A 192 -20.21 -0.46 15.74
C PRO A 192 -18.80 -0.35 15.13
N VAL A 193 -18.67 -0.11 13.82
CA VAL A 193 -17.34 0.04 13.19
C VAL A 193 -16.72 1.36 13.58
N THR A 194 -17.33 2.48 13.18
CA THR A 194 -16.88 3.81 13.59
C THR A 194 -17.09 4.01 15.09
N THR A 195 -16.01 4.36 15.79
CA THR A 195 -16.01 4.69 17.22
C THR A 195 -15.24 6.00 17.46
N ASN A 196 -14.88 6.31 18.72
CA ASN A 196 -13.97 7.42 19.05
C ASN A 196 -12.49 6.98 19.05
N ASN A 197 -12.19 5.84 18.44
CA ASN A 197 -10.86 5.27 18.29
C ASN A 197 -10.44 5.37 16.82
N THR A 198 -9.18 5.09 16.54
CA THR A 198 -8.68 5.05 15.17
C THR A 198 -9.13 3.76 14.51
N GLU A 199 -9.68 3.85 13.30
CA GLU A 199 -9.94 2.73 12.40
C GLU A 199 -9.28 3.02 11.06
N ASP A 200 -8.15 2.35 10.77
CA ASP A 200 -7.28 2.66 9.64
C ASP A 200 -6.93 1.42 8.79
N ASN A 201 -6.32 1.65 7.63
CA ASN A 201 -5.86 0.69 6.63
C ASN A 201 -6.89 -0.43 6.35
N PRO A 202 -8.10 -0.09 5.89
CA PRO A 202 -9.15 -1.07 5.65
C PRO A 202 -8.81 -1.98 4.48
N HIS A 203 -9.16 -3.27 4.58
CA HIS A 203 -9.29 -4.19 3.45
C HIS A 203 -10.64 -4.87 3.48
N ILE A 204 -11.41 -4.73 2.40
CA ILE A 204 -12.75 -5.29 2.28
C ILE A 204 -12.82 -6.36 1.21
N GLU A 205 -13.54 -7.45 1.48
CA GLU A 205 -13.84 -8.51 0.51
C GLU A 205 -15.34 -8.79 0.45
N ARG A 206 -15.83 -9.04 -0.76
CA ARG A 206 -17.18 -9.56 -0.98
C ARG A 206 -17.15 -11.08 -0.94
N LEU A 207 -17.86 -11.66 0.00
CA LEU A 207 -17.93 -13.12 0.18
C LEU A 207 -19.02 -13.74 -0.71
N ASP A 208 -20.14 -13.05 -0.87
CA ASP A 208 -21.22 -13.39 -1.79
C ASP A 208 -22.05 -12.14 -2.15
N ALA A 209 -23.26 -12.32 -2.70
CA ALA A 209 -24.13 -11.23 -3.13
C ALA A 209 -24.39 -10.17 -2.03
N ASN A 210 -24.42 -10.56 -0.75
CA ASN A 210 -24.74 -9.66 0.36
C ASN A 210 -23.63 -9.61 1.43
N ASN A 211 -22.90 -10.70 1.62
CA ASN A 211 -21.96 -10.80 2.73
C ASN A 211 -20.63 -10.13 2.39
N LEU A 212 -20.18 -9.23 3.27
CA LEU A 212 -18.87 -8.59 3.24
C LEU A 212 -18.06 -8.97 4.48
N VAL A 213 -16.75 -9.02 4.33
CA VAL A 213 -15.79 -9.00 5.45
C VAL A 213 -14.88 -7.80 5.31
N LEU A 214 -14.60 -7.14 6.42
CA LEU A 214 -13.69 -6.01 6.53
C LEU A 214 -12.63 -6.36 7.56
N PHE A 215 -11.37 -6.19 7.18
CA PHE A 215 -10.23 -6.12 8.08
C PHE A 215 -9.74 -4.68 8.13
N PHE A 216 -9.18 -4.27 9.26
CA PHE A 216 -8.57 -2.96 9.47
C PHE A 216 -7.61 -3.05 10.67
N ASP A 217 -6.85 -2.01 10.95
CA ASP A 217 -6.05 -1.93 12.16
C ASP A 217 -6.43 -0.77 13.07
N SER A 218 -6.09 -0.96 14.35
CA SER A 218 -6.32 0.00 15.41
C SER A 218 -5.51 -0.36 16.64
N GLY A 219 -4.82 0.63 17.22
CA GLY A 219 -4.09 0.47 18.47
C GLY A 219 -4.79 0.99 19.72
N ASP A 220 -5.91 1.71 19.56
CA ASP A 220 -6.62 2.36 20.67
C ASP A 220 -8.05 1.85 20.88
N ARG A 221 -8.49 0.86 20.08
CA ARG A 221 -9.76 0.16 20.32
C ARG A 221 -9.72 -0.73 21.58
N PRO A 222 -10.76 -0.70 22.44
CA PRO A 222 -10.84 -1.55 23.62
C PRO A 222 -10.77 -3.04 23.26
N GLY A 223 -9.74 -3.74 23.76
CA GLY A 223 -9.48 -5.15 23.44
C GLY A 223 -8.23 -5.38 22.60
N ALA A 224 -7.54 -4.31 22.17
CA ALA A 224 -6.20 -4.41 21.59
C ALA A 224 -5.20 -5.05 22.56
N THR A 225 -4.23 -5.77 21.99
CA THR A 225 -3.22 -6.56 22.68
C THR A 225 -1.92 -5.78 22.85
N GLY A 226 -1.53 -5.00 21.84
CA GLY A 226 -0.22 -4.36 21.73
C GLY A 226 -0.26 -2.96 21.13
N GLY A 227 0.66 -2.71 20.20
CA GLY A 227 0.77 -1.45 19.46
C GLY A 227 -0.41 -1.29 18.51
N LEU A 228 -0.18 -1.40 17.21
CA LEU A 228 -1.29 -1.58 16.26
C LEU A 228 -1.74 -3.04 16.24
N ASP A 229 -3.04 -3.26 16.32
CA ASP A 229 -3.67 -4.59 16.33
C ASP A 229 -4.54 -4.75 15.08
N LEU A 230 -4.63 -5.98 14.55
CA LEU A 230 -5.57 -6.33 13.49
C LEU A 230 -6.98 -6.57 14.05
N TRP A 231 -7.98 -6.05 13.35
CA TRP A 231 -9.39 -6.22 13.64
C TRP A 231 -10.14 -6.71 12.42
N TYR A 232 -11.26 -7.42 12.66
CA TYR A 232 -12.18 -7.78 11.59
C TYR A 232 -13.64 -7.62 12.00
N THR A 233 -14.50 -7.44 11.01
CA THR A 233 -15.96 -7.46 11.15
C THR A 233 -16.60 -7.97 9.86
N THR A 234 -17.87 -8.37 9.94
CA THR A 234 -18.67 -8.85 8.81
C THR A 234 -19.96 -8.05 8.69
N SER A 235 -20.43 -7.89 7.46
CA SER A 235 -21.75 -7.34 7.15
C SER A 235 -22.57 -8.37 6.37
N PRO A 236 -23.81 -8.68 6.77
CA PRO A 236 -24.67 -9.62 6.05
C PRO A 236 -25.58 -8.96 4.99
N ASP A 237 -25.52 -7.64 4.86
CA ASP A 237 -26.46 -6.81 4.09
C ASP A 237 -25.75 -5.72 3.29
N ASN A 238 -24.63 -6.11 2.68
CA ASN A 238 -23.84 -5.33 1.75
C ASN A 238 -23.35 -3.99 2.35
N GLY A 239 -22.93 -4.02 3.61
CA GLY A 239 -22.36 -2.86 4.31
C GLY A 239 -23.39 -1.96 5.00
N THR A 240 -24.67 -2.30 4.97
CA THR A 240 -25.73 -1.50 5.63
C THR A 240 -25.63 -1.61 7.16
N THR A 241 -25.40 -2.82 7.68
CA THR A 241 -25.13 -3.09 9.08
C THR A 241 -23.88 -3.95 9.25
N TRP A 242 -23.22 -3.80 10.39
CA TRP A 242 -21.95 -4.47 10.69
C TRP A 242 -22.02 -5.15 12.05
N ALA A 243 -21.40 -6.32 12.16
CA ALA A 243 -21.15 -6.94 13.45
C ALA A 243 -20.16 -6.10 14.28
N THR A 244 -20.16 -6.28 15.60
CA THR A 244 -19.13 -5.69 16.46
C THR A 244 -17.75 -6.18 16.00
N PRO A 245 -16.79 -5.28 15.70
CA PRO A 245 -15.44 -5.69 15.36
C PRO A 245 -14.78 -6.50 16.47
N LEU A 246 -14.05 -7.54 16.09
CA LEU A 246 -13.32 -8.42 16.99
C LEU A 246 -11.81 -8.34 16.67
N PRO A 247 -10.93 -8.39 17.67
CA PRO A 247 -9.49 -8.47 17.43
C PRO A 247 -9.15 -9.83 16.80
N VAL A 248 -8.15 -9.87 15.93
CA VAL A 248 -7.61 -11.11 15.35
C VAL A 248 -6.64 -11.74 16.33
N THR A 249 -7.16 -12.27 17.44
CA THR A 249 -6.38 -12.79 18.57
C THR A 249 -5.47 -13.96 18.22
N SER A 250 -5.67 -14.63 17.08
CA SER A 250 -4.74 -15.67 16.62
C SER A 250 -3.42 -15.11 16.10
N LEU A 251 -3.35 -13.81 15.80
CA LEU A 251 -2.21 -13.15 15.17
C LEU A 251 -1.63 -12.01 16.01
N ASN A 252 -2.47 -11.19 16.64
CA ASN A 252 -2.02 -10.01 17.36
C ASN A 252 -1.08 -10.38 18.52
N THR A 253 -0.04 -9.57 18.68
CA THR A 253 1.00 -9.69 19.70
C THR A 253 1.05 -8.41 20.54
N ALA A 254 2.11 -8.25 21.34
CA ALA A 254 2.34 -7.00 22.08
C ALA A 254 3.04 -5.92 21.23
N LEU A 255 3.42 -6.25 19.99
CA LEU A 255 4.08 -5.36 19.04
C LEU A 255 3.04 -4.83 18.04
N ASP A 256 3.49 -4.45 16.84
CA ASP A 256 2.63 -3.98 15.76
C ASP A 256 2.29 -5.10 14.78
N GLU A 257 1.00 -5.27 14.51
CA GLU A 257 0.40 -5.99 13.39
C GLU A 257 -0.67 -5.11 12.74
N HIS A 258 -0.43 -4.66 11.51
CA HIS A 258 -1.29 -3.68 10.83
C HIS A 258 -1.34 -3.89 9.30
N GLN A 259 -2.10 -3.03 8.61
CA GLN A 259 -2.23 -3.01 7.15
C GLN A 259 -2.64 -4.37 6.57
N PRO A 260 -3.78 -4.94 7.01
CA PRO A 260 -4.24 -6.26 6.56
C PRO A 260 -4.61 -6.26 5.08
N HIS A 261 -4.36 -7.37 4.40
CA HIS A 261 -4.82 -7.64 3.05
C HIS A 261 -5.23 -9.10 2.91
N LEU A 262 -6.53 -9.34 2.75
CA LEU A 262 -7.02 -10.66 2.39
C LEU A 262 -6.71 -10.93 0.92
N TRP A 263 -6.31 -12.16 0.61
CA TRP A 263 -6.12 -12.62 -0.76
C TRP A 263 -6.58 -14.07 -0.87
N ARG A 264 -7.25 -14.40 -1.98
CA ARG A 264 -7.78 -15.73 -2.24
C ARG A 264 -6.96 -16.38 -3.35
N ASP A 265 -6.29 -17.49 -3.05
CA ASP A 265 -5.51 -18.23 -4.05
C ASP A 265 -6.44 -18.97 -5.02
N PHE A 266 -5.87 -19.52 -6.10
CA PHE A 266 -6.59 -20.24 -7.15
C PHE A 266 -7.26 -21.54 -6.68
N ASP A 267 -6.88 -22.06 -5.52
CA ASP A 267 -7.49 -23.23 -4.89
C ASP A 267 -8.58 -22.85 -3.86
N ASP A 268 -9.08 -21.61 -3.93
CA ASP A 268 -10.07 -21.01 -3.04
C ASP A 268 -9.61 -20.76 -1.59
N THR A 269 -8.34 -21.03 -1.28
CA THR A 269 -7.76 -20.77 0.05
C THR A 269 -7.64 -19.29 0.33
N TRP A 270 -8.11 -18.87 1.52
CA TRP A 270 -7.85 -17.53 2.04
C TRP A 270 -6.48 -17.43 2.71
N TRP A 271 -5.78 -16.38 2.34
CA TRP A 271 -4.56 -15.90 2.99
C TRP A 271 -4.78 -14.49 3.52
N LEU A 272 -4.22 -14.21 4.69
CA LEU A 272 -4.09 -12.85 5.19
C LEU A 272 -2.62 -12.45 5.10
N TYR A 273 -2.34 -11.44 4.29
CA TYR A 273 -1.07 -10.71 4.30
C TYR A 273 -1.21 -9.52 5.24
N PHE A 274 -0.15 -9.17 5.96
CA PHE A 274 -0.15 -8.04 6.89
C PHE A 274 1.28 -7.61 7.16
N THR A 275 1.44 -6.38 7.63
CA THR A 275 2.72 -5.88 8.12
C THR A 275 2.83 -6.19 9.61
N ALA A 276 4.01 -6.62 10.05
CA ALA A 276 4.28 -6.81 11.47
C ALA A 276 5.74 -6.51 11.82
N THR A 277 6.01 -6.32 13.11
CA THR A 277 7.39 -6.20 13.59
C THR A 277 8.12 -7.53 13.44
N ASN A 278 9.15 -7.57 12.60
CA ASN A 278 10.04 -8.70 12.48
C ASN A 278 10.99 -8.77 13.69
N THR A 279 10.80 -9.75 14.57
CA THR A 279 11.59 -9.88 15.80
C THR A 279 13.07 -10.15 15.57
N ALA A 280 13.48 -10.52 14.35
CA ALA A 280 14.89 -10.77 14.03
C ALA A 280 15.72 -9.48 13.93
N ASP A 281 15.13 -8.38 13.47
CA ASP A 281 15.80 -7.09 13.25
C ASP A 281 15.04 -5.87 13.80
N SER A 282 13.88 -6.10 14.42
CA SER A 282 12.97 -5.10 14.99
C SER A 282 12.45 -4.07 13.99
N LYS A 283 12.46 -4.39 12.69
CA LYS A 283 11.88 -3.56 11.64
C LYS A 283 10.53 -4.12 11.20
N LEU A 284 9.71 -3.30 10.56
CA LEU A 284 8.50 -3.77 9.91
C LEU A 284 8.84 -4.66 8.71
N GLY A 285 8.13 -5.77 8.60
CA GLY A 285 8.20 -6.72 7.51
C GLY A 285 6.81 -7.21 7.12
N ILE A 286 6.71 -7.83 5.94
CA ILE A 286 5.45 -8.37 5.42
C ILE A 286 5.38 -9.85 5.76
N PHE A 287 4.29 -10.24 6.42
CA PHE A 287 3.98 -11.61 6.79
C PHE A 287 2.71 -12.07 6.09
N ARG A 288 2.53 -13.39 6.02
CA ARG A 288 1.26 -13.99 5.63
C ARG A 288 0.92 -15.21 6.46
N CYS A 289 -0.35 -15.56 6.52
CA CYS A 289 -0.83 -16.80 7.11
C CYS A 289 -2.04 -17.33 6.33
N GLN A 290 -2.22 -18.65 6.37
CA GLN A 290 -3.35 -19.33 5.73
C GLN A 290 -4.53 -19.40 6.71
N GLN A 291 -5.76 -19.26 6.22
CA GLN A 291 -6.95 -19.56 7.03
C GLN A 291 -7.00 -21.06 7.32
N THR A 292 -7.24 -21.41 8.58
CA THR A 292 -7.27 -22.80 9.05
C THR A 292 -8.68 -23.36 9.23
N SER A 293 -9.68 -22.48 9.38
CA SER A 293 -11.09 -22.85 9.45
C SER A 293 -11.91 -21.92 8.57
N ALA A 294 -12.53 -22.46 7.52
CA ALA A 294 -13.26 -21.67 6.54
C ALA A 294 -14.38 -20.84 7.19
N GLY A 295 -14.40 -19.54 6.91
CA GLY A 295 -15.39 -18.60 7.44
C GLY A 295 -15.17 -18.14 8.88
N ASP A 296 -14.18 -18.71 9.58
CA ASP A 296 -13.70 -18.17 10.86
C ASP A 296 -12.55 -17.21 10.60
N TRP A 297 -12.86 -15.92 10.66
CA TRP A 297 -11.92 -14.82 10.39
C TRP A 297 -10.94 -14.56 11.56
N ASN A 298 -10.99 -15.38 12.62
CA ASN A 298 -9.99 -15.42 13.69
C ASN A 298 -9.22 -16.74 13.74
N ALA A 299 -9.37 -17.63 12.75
CA ALA A 299 -8.69 -18.91 12.69
C ALA A 299 -7.56 -18.90 11.66
N TRP A 300 -6.44 -18.27 12.02
CA TRP A 300 -5.26 -18.18 11.16
C TRP A 300 -4.13 -19.11 11.59
N GLY A 301 -3.40 -19.63 10.61
CA GLY A 301 -2.22 -20.45 10.83
C GLY A 301 -1.02 -19.63 11.33
N THR A 302 0.12 -20.29 11.50
CA THR A 302 1.36 -19.61 11.90
C THR A 302 1.81 -18.60 10.83
N PRO A 303 2.07 -17.33 11.21
CA PRO A 303 2.63 -16.33 10.31
C PRO A 303 3.98 -16.75 9.74
N VAL A 304 4.18 -16.48 8.45
CA VAL A 304 5.43 -16.69 7.72
C VAL A 304 5.88 -15.36 7.14
N LEU A 305 7.14 -14.99 7.39
CA LEU A 305 7.75 -13.82 6.77
C LEU A 305 7.81 -14.03 5.25
N VAL A 306 7.29 -13.06 4.50
CA VAL A 306 7.33 -13.00 3.04
C VAL A 306 8.46 -12.11 2.58
N LEU A 307 8.59 -10.93 3.20
CA LEU A 307 9.57 -9.91 2.86
C LEU A 307 10.04 -9.17 4.12
N GLY A 308 11.34 -9.16 4.38
CA GLY A 308 11.97 -8.36 5.42
C GLY A 308 12.55 -7.05 4.88
N ALA A 309 12.81 -6.09 5.76
CA ALA A 309 13.33 -4.78 5.37
C ALA A 309 14.75 -4.83 4.78
N GLY A 310 15.57 -5.82 5.14
CA GLY A 310 16.96 -5.88 4.70
C GLY A 310 17.72 -4.62 5.12
N ASN A 311 18.29 -3.89 4.16
CA ASN A 311 19.01 -2.64 4.44
C ASN A 311 18.12 -1.39 4.49
N THR A 312 16.81 -1.50 4.23
CA THR A 312 15.87 -0.37 4.29
C THR A 312 15.38 -0.12 5.72
N ALA A 313 14.63 0.95 5.97
CA ALA A 313 14.09 1.24 7.30
C ALA A 313 12.91 0.33 7.67
N GLY A 314 12.13 -0.08 6.67
CA GLY A 314 10.99 -0.97 6.82
C GLY A 314 10.39 -1.35 5.46
N VAL A 315 9.56 -2.39 5.46
CA VAL A 315 8.65 -2.72 4.36
C VAL A 315 7.27 -3.07 4.92
N GLY A 316 6.22 -2.75 4.19
CA GLY A 316 4.85 -2.96 4.65
C GLY A 316 3.80 -2.78 3.55
N GLU A 317 2.54 -2.71 3.96
CA GLU A 317 1.37 -2.46 3.11
C GLU A 317 1.17 -3.42 1.95
N PRO A 318 1.13 -4.74 2.22
CA PRO A 318 1.04 -5.72 1.16
C PRO A 318 -0.33 -5.66 0.48
N THR A 319 -0.35 -5.53 -0.84
CA THR A 319 -1.56 -5.75 -1.65
C THR A 319 -1.25 -6.60 -2.86
N LEU A 320 -2.18 -7.49 -3.25
CA LEU A 320 -1.91 -8.51 -4.25
C LEU A 320 -2.85 -8.45 -5.44
N THR A 321 -2.29 -8.67 -6.63
CA THR A 321 -3.07 -8.98 -7.84
C THR A 321 -3.72 -10.37 -7.71
N THR A 322 -4.63 -10.71 -8.62
CA THR A 322 -5.21 -12.07 -8.70
C THR A 322 -4.14 -13.12 -8.95
N ALA A 323 -3.07 -12.78 -9.70
CA ALA A 323 -1.94 -13.68 -9.91
C ALA A 323 -1.11 -13.90 -8.64
N GLY A 324 -1.29 -13.05 -7.63
CA GLY A 324 -0.56 -13.05 -6.37
C GLY A 324 0.72 -12.22 -6.42
N ASP A 325 0.90 -11.37 -7.44
CA ASP A 325 2.01 -10.42 -7.46
C ASP A 325 1.80 -9.39 -6.35
N LEU A 326 2.87 -9.11 -5.61
CA LEU A 326 2.83 -8.28 -4.42
C LEU A 326 3.21 -6.83 -4.77
N SER A 327 2.33 -5.88 -4.49
CA SER A 327 2.63 -4.46 -4.39
C SER A 327 2.77 -4.09 -2.91
N PHE A 328 3.72 -3.24 -2.57
CA PHE A 328 4.07 -2.92 -1.18
C PHE A 328 4.84 -1.60 -1.09
N VAL A 329 5.08 -1.12 0.12
CA VAL A 329 5.88 0.09 0.38
C VAL A 329 7.26 -0.27 0.92
N VAL A 330 8.27 0.45 0.45
CA VAL A 330 9.61 0.47 1.05
C VAL A 330 9.84 1.82 1.70
N VAL A 331 10.19 1.81 2.99
CA VAL A 331 10.61 3.00 3.71
C VAL A 331 12.14 3.09 3.73
N TYR A 332 12.67 4.23 3.35
CA TYR A 332 14.09 4.52 3.32
C TYR A 332 14.50 5.45 4.45
N GLU A 333 15.78 5.42 4.80
CA GLU A 333 16.39 6.36 5.75
C GLU A 333 17.72 6.89 5.19
N ASP A 334 17.88 8.20 5.13
CA ASP A 334 19.19 8.83 4.90
C ASP A 334 20.00 8.85 6.19
N THR A 335 20.70 7.75 6.47
CA THR A 335 21.53 7.61 7.67
C THR A 335 22.81 8.43 7.63
N VAL A 336 23.15 9.05 6.49
CA VAL A 336 24.44 9.73 6.28
C VAL A 336 24.29 11.24 6.31
N ASN A 337 23.34 11.78 5.57
CA ASN A 337 23.11 13.22 5.41
C ASN A 337 21.72 13.66 5.88
N GLY A 338 20.88 12.74 6.36
CA GLY A 338 19.53 13.04 6.81
C GLY A 338 19.52 14.11 7.90
N THR A 339 18.58 15.05 7.77
CA THR A 339 18.32 16.09 8.78
C THR A 339 17.04 15.74 9.55
N PRO A 340 16.76 16.37 10.69
CA PRO A 340 15.52 16.12 11.43
C PRO A 340 14.22 16.32 10.64
N THR A 341 14.26 17.03 9.50
CA THR A 341 13.09 17.31 8.67
C THR A 341 13.17 16.71 7.26
N ASN A 342 14.25 15.97 6.97
CA ASN A 342 14.45 15.27 5.71
C ASN A 342 15.39 14.08 5.95
N ARG A 343 14.83 13.00 6.48
CA ARG A 343 15.52 11.76 6.87
C ARG A 343 14.85 10.50 6.34
N PHE A 344 13.53 10.45 6.26
CA PHE A 344 12.80 9.27 5.79
C PHE A 344 12.06 9.60 4.50
N ASP A 345 11.77 8.60 3.69
CA ASP A 345 11.00 8.66 2.44
C ASP A 345 10.36 7.29 2.18
N ALA A 346 9.33 7.21 1.36
CA ALA A 346 8.58 5.97 1.13
C ALA A 346 8.18 5.84 -0.33
N ASP A 347 8.35 4.64 -0.90
CA ASP A 347 8.02 4.36 -2.31
C ASP A 347 7.17 3.11 -2.52
N PRO A 348 6.35 3.11 -3.57
CA PRO A 348 5.72 1.90 -4.08
C PRO A 348 6.74 0.97 -4.75
N TRP A 349 6.73 -0.30 -4.35
CA TRP A 349 7.50 -1.38 -4.95
C TRP A 349 6.58 -2.51 -5.41
N PHE A 350 7.12 -3.37 -6.26
CA PHE A 350 6.43 -4.51 -6.84
C PHE A 350 7.33 -5.75 -6.81
N MET A 351 6.76 -6.89 -6.45
CA MET A 351 7.45 -8.17 -6.37
C MET A 351 6.59 -9.25 -7.03
N PRO A 352 6.94 -9.67 -8.26
CA PRO A 352 6.19 -10.69 -8.99
C PRO A 352 6.13 -12.02 -8.24
N ARG A 353 4.99 -12.71 -8.32
CA ARG A 353 4.89 -14.09 -7.85
C ARG A 353 5.39 -15.03 -8.94
N ARG A 354 6.24 -15.99 -8.56
CA ARG A 354 6.68 -17.05 -9.47
C ARG A 354 5.50 -17.96 -9.83
N PRO A 355 5.37 -18.38 -11.09
CA PRO A 355 4.33 -19.33 -11.48
C PRO A 355 4.46 -20.65 -10.72
N SER A 356 3.41 -21.05 -9.99
CA SER A 356 3.31 -22.38 -9.39
C SER A 356 2.93 -23.43 -10.44
N ALA A 357 3.08 -24.72 -10.12
CA ALA A 357 2.62 -25.80 -11.00
C ALA A 357 1.10 -25.74 -11.27
N VAL A 358 0.32 -25.15 -10.34
CA VAL A 358 -1.12 -24.95 -10.43
C VAL A 358 -1.47 -23.75 -11.32
N THR A 359 -0.74 -22.63 -11.24
CA THR A 359 -1.00 -21.48 -12.13
C THR A 359 -0.64 -21.77 -13.60
N ARG A 360 0.28 -22.72 -13.85
CA ARG A 360 0.62 -23.17 -15.21
C ARG A 360 -0.50 -23.93 -15.93
N SER A 361 -1.44 -24.56 -15.21
CA SER A 361 -2.55 -25.31 -15.82
C SER A 361 -3.82 -24.48 -16.04
N VAL A 362 -3.94 -23.35 -15.34
CA VAL A 362 -5.09 -22.42 -15.43
C VAL A 362 -4.81 -21.24 -16.37
N ALA A 363 -3.54 -20.96 -16.69
CA ALA A 363 -3.14 -19.84 -17.54
C ALA A 363 -2.94 -20.22 -19.02
N PRO A 364 -3.94 -20.04 -19.88
CA PRO A 364 -3.71 -19.41 -21.16
C PRO A 364 -4.21 -17.98 -21.01
N ILE A 365 -3.36 -17.03 -20.56
CA ILE A 365 -3.42 -15.59 -20.94
C ILE A 365 -2.34 -14.72 -20.26
N VAL A 366 -1.75 -15.05 -19.09
CA VAL A 366 -0.94 -14.04 -18.36
C VAL A 366 0.60 -14.18 -18.44
N HIS A 367 1.16 -15.32 -18.88
CA HIS A 367 2.64 -15.51 -18.84
C HIS A 367 3.35 -16.00 -20.12
N GLN A 368 2.74 -15.91 -21.30
CA GLN A 368 3.50 -16.08 -22.54
C GLN A 368 3.90 -14.71 -23.11
N LEU A 369 5.12 -14.27 -22.79
CA LEU A 369 6.08 -13.61 -23.70
C LEU A 369 7.27 -13.04 -22.90
N ALA A 370 8.05 -13.92 -22.25
CA ALA A 370 9.38 -13.56 -21.76
C ALA A 370 10.29 -14.80 -21.70
N SER A 371 10.42 -15.54 -22.80
CA SER A 371 11.54 -16.48 -23.04
C SER A 371 11.37 -17.23 -24.36
N ALA A 372 11.72 -16.59 -25.47
CA ALA A 372 12.09 -17.31 -26.70
C ALA A 372 12.88 -16.39 -27.64
N HIS A 373 14.18 -16.24 -27.38
CA HIS A 373 15.13 -16.22 -28.47
C HIS A 373 15.57 -17.66 -28.73
N PRO A 374 15.42 -18.16 -29.96
CA PRO A 374 16.37 -19.11 -30.50
C PRO A 374 17.14 -18.44 -31.63
N VAL A 375 18.44 -18.35 -31.41
CA VAL A 375 19.45 -18.30 -32.46
C VAL A 375 19.42 -19.63 -33.25
N HIS A 376 19.76 -19.56 -34.54
CA HIS A 376 19.95 -20.62 -35.55
C HIS A 376 18.73 -20.89 -36.46
N ARG A 377 18.81 -20.84 -37.79
CA ARG A 377 19.93 -20.83 -38.76
C ARG A 377 19.71 -19.81 -39.86
#